data_AF-A0A7V5BPK5-F1
#
_entry.id   AF-A0A7V5BPK5-F1
#
_cell.length_a   1.000
_cell.length_b   1.000
_cell.length_c   1.000
_cell.angle_alpha   90.00
_cell.angle_beta   90.00
_cell.angle_gamma   90.00
#
_symmetry.space_group_name_H-M   'P 1'
#
loop_
_entity.id
_entity.type
_entity.pdbx_description
1 polymer ?
#
loop_
_entity_poly.entity_id
_entity_poly.type
_entity_poly.pdbx_seq_one_letter_code
_entity_poly.pdbx_strand_id
1 'polypeptide(L)'
;KLFVGVTLTPPIIPTLQPVPIPLFSQIPFLGPILFDQNILVYFSILLSLFLYYFLYWTSWGMNLRAIGENPKAADSLGINVTRQIYITAILGGMMMGLAGAYLPMVYTGTYTEGIVQGRGWLAIALTFFGGWTPHLVLLGSLFFAGIEVLALRVQLGGLGIPHQFLRMLPYLATILVMIFAFRNVRPPAFLGLNYDRESRTGS
;
A
#
# COMPACT_ATOMS: atom_id res chain seq x y z
N LYS A 1 13.95 23.82 -34.97
CA LYS A 1 13.83 22.35 -35.17
C LYS A 1 15.12 21.70 -34.66
N LEU A 2 15.21 21.41 -33.36
CA LEU A 2 16.37 20.76 -32.76
C LEU A 2 16.02 19.30 -32.50
N PHE A 3 16.46 18.43 -33.41
CA PHE A 3 16.44 16.98 -33.27
C PHE A 3 17.66 16.59 -32.43
N VAL A 4 17.54 16.64 -31.11
CA VAL A 4 18.56 16.14 -30.18
C VAL A 4 18.06 14.81 -29.64
N GLY A 5 18.55 13.70 -30.18
CA GLY A 5 18.74 12.43 -29.45
C GLY A 5 17.62 11.89 -28.54
N VAL A 6 16.36 12.31 -28.70
CA VAL A 6 15.24 11.74 -27.94
C VAL A 6 14.89 10.44 -28.61
N THR A 7 15.33 9.33 -28.03
CA THR A 7 14.70 8.04 -28.28
C THR A 7 13.23 8.17 -27.88
N LEU A 8 12.34 8.38 -28.88
CA LEU A 8 10.88 8.39 -28.71
C LEU A 8 10.33 7.04 -28.24
N THR A 9 11.18 6.02 -28.22
CA THR A 9 10.95 4.73 -27.59
C THR A 9 11.58 4.73 -26.20
N PRO A 10 10.78 4.68 -25.12
CA PRO A 10 11.30 4.49 -23.77
C PRO A 10 12.21 3.26 -23.72
N PRO A 11 13.34 3.29 -22.99
CA PRO A 11 14.19 2.12 -22.82
C PRO A 11 13.40 1.02 -22.10
N ILE A 12 13.08 -0.05 -22.82
CA ILE A 12 12.34 -1.20 -22.31
C ILE A 12 13.32 -2.08 -21.54
N ILE A 13 13.12 -2.20 -20.23
CA ILE A 13 13.79 -3.20 -19.42
C ILE A 13 12.98 -4.49 -19.45
N PRO A 14 13.62 -5.68 -19.46
CA PRO A 14 12.92 -6.94 -19.22
C PRO A 14 12.20 -6.82 -17.88
N THR A 15 10.87 -6.88 -17.90
CA THR A 15 10.07 -6.93 -16.67
C THR A 15 10.49 -8.15 -15.87
N LEU A 16 10.41 -8.07 -14.54
CA LEU A 16 10.65 -9.25 -13.71
C LEU A 16 9.78 -10.40 -14.20
N GLN A 17 10.43 -11.51 -14.53
CA GLN A 17 9.71 -12.70 -14.98
C GLN A 17 8.99 -13.30 -13.78
N PRO A 18 7.74 -13.78 -13.94
CA PRO A 18 7.08 -14.55 -12.91
C PRO A 18 7.96 -15.74 -12.53
N VAL A 19 8.12 -15.99 -11.23
CA VAL A 19 8.79 -17.20 -10.73
C VAL A 19 7.68 -18.17 -10.34
N PRO A 20 7.27 -19.09 -11.24
CA PRO A 20 6.22 -20.05 -10.93
C PRO A 20 6.74 -21.02 -9.86
N ILE A 21 6.02 -21.13 -8.74
CA ILE A 21 6.33 -22.13 -7.70
C ILE A 21 5.76 -23.47 -8.18
N PRO A 22 6.60 -24.49 -8.47
CA PRO A 22 6.20 -25.62 -9.30
C PRO A 22 5.21 -26.61 -8.65
N LEU A 23 4.92 -26.51 -7.34
CA LEU A 23 4.08 -27.50 -6.63
C LEU A 23 2.59 -27.16 -6.51
N PHE A 24 2.18 -25.88 -6.56
CA PHE A 24 0.79 -25.45 -6.32
C PHE A 24 0.10 -24.82 -7.55
N SER A 25 0.81 -24.71 -8.67
CA SER A 25 0.31 -24.10 -9.91
C SER A 25 -0.76 -24.94 -10.67
N GLN A 26 -1.02 -26.17 -10.20
CA GLN A 26 -1.95 -27.10 -10.87
C GLN A 26 -3.40 -27.04 -10.37
N ILE A 27 -3.72 -26.21 -9.36
CA ILE A 27 -5.11 -26.04 -8.90
C ILE A 27 -5.82 -25.05 -9.85
N PRO A 28 -6.88 -25.46 -10.57
CA PRO A 28 -7.59 -24.55 -11.46
C PRO A 28 -8.15 -23.35 -10.68
N PHE A 29 -8.12 -22.17 -11.30
CA PHE A 29 -8.51 -20.87 -10.73
C PHE A 29 -7.59 -20.31 -9.62
N LEU A 30 -7.22 -21.06 -8.57
CA LEU A 30 -6.36 -20.54 -7.48
C LEU A 30 -4.86 -20.58 -7.81
N GLY A 31 -4.41 -21.56 -8.59
CA GLY A 31 -3.00 -21.76 -8.98
C GLY A 31 -2.39 -20.53 -9.68
N PRO A 32 -2.96 -20.07 -10.81
CA PRO A 32 -2.39 -18.94 -11.56
C PRO A 32 -2.53 -17.60 -10.84
N ILE A 33 -3.60 -17.42 -10.04
CA ILE A 33 -3.89 -16.15 -9.37
C ILE A 33 -2.94 -15.92 -8.19
N LEU A 34 -2.56 -16.97 -7.47
CA LEU A 34 -1.70 -16.88 -6.28
C LEU A 34 -0.24 -17.29 -6.52
N PHE A 35 0.04 -18.17 -7.49
CA PHE A 35 1.34 -18.83 -7.64
C PHE A 35 2.11 -18.51 -8.93
N ASP A 36 1.57 -17.65 -9.81
CA ASP A 36 2.26 -17.09 -10.98
C ASP A 36 2.50 -15.58 -10.82
N GLN A 37 2.97 -15.21 -9.62
CA GLN A 37 3.14 -13.81 -9.22
C GLN A 37 4.61 -13.39 -9.22
N ASN A 38 4.83 -12.08 -9.37
CA ASN A 38 6.16 -11.48 -9.34
C ASN A 38 6.79 -11.58 -7.94
N ILE A 39 8.12 -11.64 -7.86
CA ILE A 39 8.85 -11.70 -6.58
C ILE A 39 8.47 -10.56 -5.62
N LEU A 40 8.12 -9.37 -6.16
CA LEU A 40 7.65 -8.22 -5.37
C LEU A 40 6.25 -8.44 -4.75
N VAL A 41 5.39 -9.24 -5.37
CA VAL A 41 4.06 -9.58 -4.82
C VAL A 41 4.22 -10.57 -3.67
N TYR A 42 5.06 -11.58 -3.81
CA TYR A 42 5.39 -12.47 -2.68
C TYR A 42 6.04 -11.71 -1.54
N PHE A 43 6.96 -10.79 -1.87
CA PHE A 43 7.59 -9.93 -0.88
C PHE A 43 6.56 -9.06 -0.15
N SER A 44 5.58 -8.46 -0.84
CA SER A 44 4.57 -7.62 -0.19
C SER A 44 3.65 -8.40 0.75
N ILE A 45 3.28 -9.63 0.38
CA ILE A 45 2.49 -10.53 1.24
C ILE A 45 3.30 -10.89 2.48
N LEU A 46 4.54 -11.37 2.31
CA LEU A 46 5.43 -11.73 3.42
C LEU A 46 5.70 -10.52 4.32
N LEU A 47 5.96 -9.36 3.73
CA LEU A 47 6.18 -8.11 4.46
C LEU A 47 4.95 -7.71 5.28
N SER A 48 3.73 -7.88 4.75
CA SER A 48 2.50 -7.62 5.50
C SER A 48 2.33 -8.56 6.69
N LEU A 49 2.57 -9.87 6.50
CA LEU A 49 2.55 -10.84 7.61
C LEU A 49 3.64 -10.53 8.65
N PHE A 50 4.84 -10.17 8.20
CA PHE A 50 5.94 -9.76 9.06
C PHE A 50 5.59 -8.52 9.86
N LEU A 51 5.00 -7.50 9.23
CA LEU A 51 4.56 -6.27 9.91
C LEU A 51 3.44 -6.53 10.90
N TYR A 52 2.51 -7.42 10.56
CA TYR A 52 1.49 -7.87 11.50
C TYR A 52 2.14 -8.56 12.71
N TYR A 53 3.04 -9.51 12.48
CA TYR A 53 3.77 -10.15 13.56
C TYR A 53 4.55 -9.14 14.42
N PHE A 54 5.31 -8.25 13.77
CA PHE A 54 6.12 -7.23 14.40
C PHE A 54 5.29 -6.27 15.24
N LEU A 55 4.20 -5.73 14.69
CA LEU A 55 3.37 -4.74 15.39
C LEU A 55 2.65 -5.36 16.59
N TYR A 56 2.13 -6.59 16.46
CA TYR A 56 1.26 -7.17 17.48
C TYR A 56 2.00 -7.98 18.55
N TRP A 57 3.09 -8.67 18.20
CA TRP A 57 3.77 -9.59 19.12
C TRP A 57 5.11 -9.07 19.66
N THR A 58 5.73 -8.05 19.07
CA THR A 58 7.04 -7.55 19.57
C THR A 58 6.88 -6.40 20.54
N SER A 59 7.82 -6.25 21.47
CA SER A 59 7.87 -5.12 22.41
C SER A 59 8.00 -3.78 21.68
N TRP A 60 8.73 -3.75 20.56
CA TRP A 60 8.84 -2.56 19.71
C TRP A 60 7.50 -2.16 19.09
N GLY A 61 6.72 -3.13 18.63
CA GLY A 61 5.39 -2.92 18.07
C GLY A 61 4.36 -2.48 19.12
N MET A 62 4.43 -3.03 20.33
CA MET A 62 3.60 -2.56 21.46
C MET A 62 3.93 -1.10 21.83
N ASN A 63 5.22 -0.76 21.93
CA ASN A 63 5.67 0.61 22.21
C ASN A 63 5.21 1.59 21.12
N LEU A 64 5.28 1.19 19.84
CA LEU A 64 4.83 2.03 18.74
C LEU A 64 3.32 2.30 18.81
N ARG A 65 2.50 1.30 19.12
CA ARG A 65 1.06 1.47 19.30
C ARG A 65 0.75 2.34 20.51
N ALA A 66 1.45 2.15 21.63
CA ALA A 66 1.31 2.99 22.82
C ALA A 66 1.66 4.47 22.54
N ILE A 67 2.70 4.73 21.74
CA ILE A 67 3.05 6.07 21.29
C ILE A 67 1.94 6.69 20.44
N GLY A 68 1.30 5.90 19.55
CA GLY A 68 0.20 6.36 18.71
C GLY A 68 -1.07 6.70 19.51
N GLU A 69 -1.31 6.02 20.63
CA GLU A 69 -2.43 6.31 21.54
C GLU A 69 -2.13 7.52 22.45
N ASN A 70 -1.00 7.50 23.15
CA ASN A 70 -0.62 8.59 24.04
C ASN A 70 0.91 8.70 24.15
N PRO A 71 1.56 9.60 23.38
CA PRO A 71 3.01 9.75 23.40
C PRO A 71 3.51 10.32 24.73
N LYS A 72 2.70 11.16 25.42
CA LYS A 72 3.06 11.70 26.73
C LYS A 72 3.16 10.57 27.76
N ALA A 73 2.20 9.64 27.76
CA ALA A 73 2.25 8.47 28.65
C ALA A 73 3.44 7.55 28.32
N ALA A 74 3.76 7.35 27.04
CA ALA A 74 4.92 6.56 26.62
C ALA A 74 6.26 7.17 27.09
N ASP A 75 6.43 8.50 26.99
CA ASP A 75 7.66 9.18 27.45
C ASP A 75 7.82 9.09 28.97
N SER A 76 6.73 9.12 29.76
CA SER A 76 6.82 8.93 31.22
C SER A 76 7.26 7.52 31.62
N LEU A 77 7.10 6.52 30.74
CA LEU A 77 7.59 5.16 30.94
C LEU A 77 9.05 4.97 30.44
N GLY A 78 9.72 6.06 30.05
CA GLY A 78 11.13 6.04 29.59
C GLY A 78 11.31 5.68 28.11
N ILE A 79 10.23 5.62 27.33
CA ILE A 79 10.30 5.34 25.89
C ILE A 79 10.69 6.63 25.16
N ASN A 80 11.78 6.59 24.38
CA ASN A 80 12.16 7.73 23.54
C ASN A 80 11.22 7.85 22.32
N VAL A 81 10.15 8.62 22.49
CA VAL A 81 9.10 8.87 21.48
C VAL A 81 9.66 9.43 20.19
N THR A 82 10.49 10.47 20.28
CA THR A 82 11.07 11.18 19.14
C THR A 82 11.88 10.23 18.25
N ARG A 83 12.75 9.41 18.86
CA ARG A 83 13.54 8.41 18.12
C ARG A 83 12.65 7.41 17.40
N GLN A 84 11.57 6.96 18.04
CA GLN A 84 10.66 5.98 17.45
C GLN A 84 9.90 6.57 16.26
N ILE A 85 9.46 7.83 16.33
CA ILE A 85 8.81 8.54 15.21
C ILE A 85 9.77 8.62 14.02
N TYR A 86 11.03 9.02 14.22
CA TYR A 86 12.00 9.09 13.13
C TYR A 86 12.28 7.73 12.49
N ILE A 87 12.51 6.69 13.31
CA ILE A 87 12.77 5.33 12.79
C ILE A 87 11.58 4.85 11.96
N THR A 88 10.36 5.01 12.47
CA THR A 88 9.16 4.55 11.78
C THR A 88 8.85 5.36 10.52
N ALA A 89 9.10 6.67 10.53
CA ALA A 89 8.98 7.52 9.35
C ALA A 89 9.97 7.13 8.24
N ILE A 90 11.23 6.85 8.60
CA ILE A 90 12.25 6.40 7.65
C ILE A 90 11.89 5.04 7.05
N LEU A 91 11.50 4.07 7.88
CA LEU A 91 11.10 2.74 7.42
C LEU A 91 9.85 2.81 6.52
N GLY A 92 8.85 3.61 6.89
CA GLY A 92 7.67 3.85 6.06
C GLY A 92 8.01 4.49 4.72
N GLY A 93 8.91 5.48 4.73
CA GLY A 93 9.46 6.11 3.52
C GLY A 93 10.17 5.12 2.59
N MET A 94 11.00 4.23 3.14
CA MET A 94 11.67 3.18 2.38
C MET A 94 10.66 2.24 1.71
N MET A 95 9.62 1.82 2.45
CA MET A 95 8.57 0.97 1.90
C MET A 95 7.76 1.65 0.80
N MET A 96 7.41 2.93 0.97
CA MET A 96 6.76 3.73 -0.07
C MET A 96 7.63 3.89 -1.32
N GLY A 97 8.95 4.05 -1.14
CA GLY A 97 9.92 4.07 -2.25
C GLY A 97 9.95 2.75 -3.03
N LEU A 98 9.97 1.60 -2.34
CA LEU A 98 9.89 0.28 -2.97
C LEU A 98 8.57 0.08 -3.73
N ALA A 99 7.45 0.54 -3.17
CA ALA A 99 6.16 0.49 -3.83
C ALA A 99 6.13 1.35 -5.11
N GLY A 100 6.80 2.50 -5.12
CA GLY A 100 6.95 3.33 -6.33
C GLY A 100 7.82 2.68 -7.40
N ALA A 101 8.91 2.01 -7.00
CA ALA A 101 9.82 1.31 -7.91
C ALA A 101 9.14 0.12 -8.64
N TYR A 102 8.08 -0.45 -8.07
CA TYR A 102 7.28 -1.51 -8.69
C TYR A 102 6.68 -1.10 -10.04
N LEU A 103 6.25 0.16 -10.20
CA LEU A 103 5.57 0.64 -11.41
C LEU A 103 6.43 0.48 -12.68
N PRO A 104 7.64 1.05 -12.77
CA PRO A 104 8.48 0.87 -13.95
C PRO A 104 9.08 -0.54 -14.08
N MET A 105 9.33 -1.24 -12.98
CA MET A 105 9.99 -2.56 -13.00
C MET A 105 9.07 -3.72 -13.39
N VAL A 106 7.80 -3.65 -13.01
CA VAL A 106 6.86 -4.78 -13.15
C VAL A 106 5.63 -4.39 -13.97
N TYR A 107 5.10 -3.18 -13.80
CA TYR A 107 3.82 -2.82 -14.41
C TYR A 107 3.96 -2.46 -15.90
N THR A 108 5.00 -1.70 -16.28
CA THR A 108 5.20 -1.24 -17.68
C THR A 108 6.52 -1.68 -18.31
N GLY A 109 7.52 -2.09 -17.52
CA GLY A 109 8.88 -2.34 -18.03
C GLY A 109 9.58 -1.09 -18.57
N THR A 110 9.04 0.09 -18.26
CA THR A 110 9.51 1.37 -18.77
C THR A 110 8.98 2.49 -17.87
N TYR A 111 9.77 3.55 -17.73
CA TYR A 111 9.30 4.77 -17.08
C TYR A 111 8.58 5.67 -18.09
N THR A 112 7.34 6.04 -17.78
CA THR A 112 6.59 7.04 -18.54
C THR A 112 6.15 8.15 -17.59
N GLU A 113 6.18 9.40 -18.06
CA GLU A 113 5.67 10.53 -17.29
C GLU A 113 4.22 10.29 -16.88
N GLY A 114 3.92 10.50 -15.60
CA GLY A 114 2.58 10.29 -15.07
C GLY A 114 2.16 8.84 -14.85
N ILE A 115 3.09 7.87 -14.85
CA ILE A 115 2.78 6.44 -14.60
C ILE A 115 1.98 6.18 -13.31
N VAL A 116 2.16 7.01 -12.28
CA VAL A 116 1.45 6.89 -11.00
C VAL A 116 -0.06 7.17 -11.16
N GLN A 117 -0.47 7.97 -12.15
CA GLN A 117 -1.86 8.34 -12.45
C GLN A 117 -2.73 8.69 -11.23
N GLY A 118 -2.15 9.28 -10.20
CA GLY A 118 -2.86 9.63 -8.96
C GLY A 118 -3.24 8.45 -8.06
N ARG A 119 -2.80 7.21 -8.33
CA ARG A 119 -3.14 6.00 -7.55
C ARG A 119 -2.78 6.07 -6.05
N GLY A 120 -1.97 7.05 -5.64
CA GLY A 120 -1.63 7.27 -4.23
C GLY A 120 -2.81 7.55 -3.31
N TRP A 121 -3.92 8.13 -3.82
CA TRP A 121 -5.11 8.36 -2.99
C TRP A 121 -5.75 7.05 -2.49
N LEU A 122 -5.68 5.98 -3.28
CA LEU A 122 -6.17 4.66 -2.89
C LEU A 122 -5.41 4.10 -1.69
N ALA A 123 -4.10 4.36 -1.60
CA ALA A 123 -3.30 3.91 -0.46
C ALA A 123 -3.75 4.56 0.85
N ILE A 124 -4.09 5.85 0.82
CA ILE A 124 -4.65 6.57 1.97
C ILE A 124 -6.01 5.96 2.33
N ALA A 125 -6.92 5.84 1.37
CA ALA A 125 -8.25 5.27 1.59
C ALA A 125 -8.21 3.85 2.18
N LEU A 126 -7.34 2.99 1.64
CA LEU A 126 -7.10 1.63 2.15
C LEU A 126 -6.60 1.62 3.59
N THR A 127 -5.73 2.56 3.97
CA THR A 127 -5.20 2.66 5.34
C THR A 127 -6.32 3.00 6.33
N PHE A 128 -7.22 3.91 5.94
CA PHE A 128 -8.40 4.25 6.74
C PHE A 128 -9.36 3.07 6.87
N PHE A 129 -9.74 2.42 5.77
CA PHE A 129 -10.70 1.30 5.80
C PHE A 129 -10.10 0.03 6.40
N GLY A 130 -8.79 -0.17 6.28
CA GLY A 130 -8.06 -1.25 6.91
C GLY A 130 -7.87 -1.08 8.43
N GLY A 131 -8.38 0.01 9.00
CA GLY A 131 -8.37 0.23 10.45
C GLY A 131 -6.97 0.21 11.06
N TRP A 132 -5.97 0.71 10.33
CA TRP A 132 -4.55 0.68 10.73
C TRP A 132 -3.99 -0.72 11.03
N THR A 133 -4.65 -1.78 10.53
CA THR A 133 -4.18 -3.16 10.67
C THR A 133 -3.59 -3.68 9.35
N PRO A 134 -2.36 -4.25 9.33
CA PRO A 134 -1.70 -4.65 8.08
C PRO A 134 -2.47 -5.70 7.27
N HIS A 135 -3.14 -6.64 7.95
CA HIS A 135 -3.86 -7.73 7.29
C HIS A 135 -5.13 -7.24 6.59
N LEU A 136 -5.89 -6.31 7.18
CA LEU A 136 -7.06 -5.71 6.53
C LEU A 136 -6.65 -4.80 5.37
N VAL A 137 -5.52 -4.09 5.49
CA VAL A 137 -4.98 -3.29 4.37
C VAL A 137 -4.60 -4.18 3.19
N LEU A 138 -4.02 -5.37 3.44
CA LEU A 138 -3.73 -6.35 2.39
C LEU A 138 -5.01 -6.92 1.75
N LEU A 139 -6.01 -7.27 2.56
CA LEU A 139 -7.30 -7.72 2.04
C LEU A 139 -8.00 -6.65 1.19
N GLY A 140 -7.95 -5.40 1.66
CA GLY A 140 -8.46 -4.25 0.94
C GLY A 140 -7.71 -4.05 -0.38
N SER A 141 -6.38 -4.09 -0.38
CA SER A 141 -5.61 -3.90 -1.61
C SER A 141 -5.91 -4.98 -2.66
N LEU A 142 -6.12 -6.23 -2.25
CA LEU A 142 -6.56 -7.31 -3.14
C LEU A 142 -7.95 -7.04 -3.73
N PHE A 143 -8.89 -6.57 -2.92
CA PHE A 143 -10.23 -6.22 -3.38
C PHE A 143 -10.19 -5.10 -4.43
N PHE A 144 -9.44 -4.03 -4.15
CA PHE A 144 -9.28 -2.91 -5.08
C PHE A 144 -8.55 -3.30 -6.37
N ALA A 145 -7.48 -4.10 -6.26
CA ALA A 145 -6.77 -4.63 -7.41
C ALA A 145 -7.70 -5.51 -8.28
N GLY A 146 -8.55 -6.33 -7.64
CA GLY A 146 -9.55 -7.16 -8.35
C GLY A 146 -10.54 -6.32 -9.15
N ILE A 147 -11.04 -5.23 -8.58
CA ILE A 147 -11.94 -4.29 -9.28
C ILE A 147 -11.22 -3.60 -10.44
N GLU A 148 -9.98 -3.18 -10.25
CA GLU A 148 -9.19 -2.53 -11.31
C GLU A 148 -8.92 -3.49 -12.49
N VAL A 149 -8.55 -4.74 -12.21
CA VAL A 149 -8.38 -5.77 -13.23
C VAL A 149 -9.70 -6.11 -13.92
N LEU A 150 -10.81 -6.18 -13.19
CA LEU A 150 -12.12 -6.41 -13.78
C LEU A 150 -12.51 -5.26 -14.73
N ALA A 151 -12.29 -4.02 -14.31
CA ALA A 151 -12.52 -2.84 -15.14
C ALA A 151 -11.69 -2.93 -16.43
N LEU A 152 -10.39 -3.26 -16.33
CA LEU A 152 -9.52 -3.44 -17.49
C LEU A 152 -10.02 -4.54 -18.43
N ARG A 153 -10.47 -5.69 -17.89
CA ARG A 153 -11.01 -6.79 -18.72
C ARG A 153 -12.31 -6.40 -19.43
N VAL A 154 -13.20 -5.68 -18.75
CA VAL A 154 -14.44 -5.17 -19.35
C VAL A 154 -14.14 -4.17 -20.47
N GLN A 155 -13.12 -3.33 -20.30
CA GLN A 155 -12.68 -2.40 -21.33
C GLN A 155 -12.16 -3.12 -22.57
N LEU A 156 -11.31 -4.13 -22.37
CA LEU A 156 -10.71 -4.92 -23.44
C LEU A 156 -11.73 -5.83 -24.14
N GLY A 157 -12.74 -6.30 -23.40
CA GLY A 157 -13.83 -7.15 -23.90
C GLY A 157 -14.84 -6.44 -24.81
N GLY A 158 -14.69 -5.12 -25.05
CA GLY A 158 -15.46 -4.41 -26.06
C GLY A 158 -16.93 -4.15 -25.71
N LEU A 159 -17.31 -4.20 -24.43
CA LEU A 159 -18.70 -4.06 -23.95
C LEU A 159 -19.38 -2.69 -24.21
N GLY A 160 -18.79 -1.80 -25.01
CA GLY A 160 -19.38 -0.48 -25.35
C GLY A 160 -19.52 0.48 -24.16
N ILE A 161 -19.01 0.11 -22.98
CA ILE A 161 -19.07 0.94 -21.78
C ILE A 161 -18.02 2.06 -21.89
N PRO A 162 -18.42 3.34 -21.79
CA PRO A 162 -17.47 4.44 -21.84
C PRO A 162 -16.43 4.37 -20.72
N HIS A 163 -15.17 4.66 -21.03
CA HIS A 163 -14.04 4.59 -20.10
C HIS A 163 -14.23 5.45 -18.84
N GLN A 164 -15.06 6.50 -18.90
CA GLN A 164 -15.41 7.33 -17.76
C GLN A 164 -16.08 6.51 -16.64
N PHE A 165 -16.97 5.57 -16.98
CA PHE A 165 -17.65 4.71 -16.00
C PHE A 165 -16.67 3.74 -15.32
N LEU A 166 -15.70 3.21 -16.07
CA LEU A 166 -14.70 2.30 -15.52
C LEU A 166 -13.75 3.03 -14.56
N ARG A 167 -13.43 4.30 -14.83
CA ARG A 167 -12.66 5.13 -13.90
C ARG A 167 -13.41 5.48 -12.62
N MET A 168 -14.74 5.37 -12.60
CA MET A 168 -15.55 5.58 -11.39
C MET A 168 -15.59 4.35 -10.48
N LEU A 169 -15.32 3.14 -10.99
CA LEU A 169 -15.39 1.89 -10.22
C LEU A 169 -14.58 1.91 -8.91
N PRO A 170 -13.32 2.39 -8.89
CA PRO A 170 -12.56 2.47 -7.65
C PRO A 170 -13.23 3.39 -6.62
N TYR A 171 -13.81 4.51 -7.04
CA TYR A 171 -14.49 5.43 -6.13
C TYR A 171 -15.79 4.82 -5.59
N LEU A 172 -16.59 4.16 -6.43
CA LEU A 172 -17.80 3.46 -5.98
C LEU A 172 -17.44 2.32 -5.01
N ALA A 173 -16.36 1.60 -5.28
CA ALA A 173 -15.84 0.59 -4.37
C ALA A 173 -15.42 1.18 -3.02
N THR A 174 -14.77 2.34 -3.00
CA THR A 174 -14.45 3.02 -1.72
C THR A 174 -15.70 3.39 -0.93
N ILE A 175 -16.76 3.86 -1.60
CA ILE A 175 -18.02 4.20 -0.92
C ILE A 175 -18.64 2.94 -0.31
N LEU A 176 -18.71 1.84 -1.07
CA LEU A 176 -19.23 0.57 -0.56
C LEU A 176 -18.41 0.05 0.62
N VAL A 177 -17.08 -0.01 0.49
CA VAL A 177 -16.19 -0.45 1.57
C VAL A 177 -16.38 0.43 2.80
N MET A 178 -16.49 1.75 2.63
CA MET A 178 -16.68 2.68 3.74
C MET A 178 -17.99 2.40 4.49
N ILE A 179 -19.09 2.15 3.79
CA ILE A 179 -20.38 1.83 4.41
C ILE A 179 -20.27 0.60 5.35
N PHE A 180 -19.50 -0.41 4.96
CA PHE A 180 -19.35 -1.64 5.76
C PHE A 180 -18.24 -1.55 6.82
N ALA A 181 -17.13 -0.88 6.52
CA ALA A 181 -15.93 -0.90 7.35
C ALA A 181 -15.94 0.14 8.48
N PHE A 182 -16.66 1.27 8.32
CA PHE A 182 -16.53 2.43 9.23
C PHE A 182 -16.89 2.11 10.69
N ARG A 183 -17.68 1.06 10.94
CA ARG A 183 -18.19 0.76 12.29
C ARG A 183 -17.12 0.30 13.29
N ASN A 184 -15.97 -0.23 12.82
CA ASN A 184 -14.94 -0.82 13.68
C ASN A 184 -13.58 -0.12 13.63
N VAL A 185 -13.50 1.04 12.98
CA VAL A 185 -12.24 1.74 12.71
C VAL A 185 -11.90 2.68 13.89
N ARG A 186 -10.78 2.41 14.57
CA ARG A 186 -10.25 3.26 15.66
C ARG A 186 -8.93 3.88 15.24
N PRO A 187 -8.91 5.16 14.79
CA PRO A 187 -7.66 5.85 14.52
C PRO A 187 -6.85 6.01 15.81
N PRO A 188 -5.50 5.99 15.73
CA PRO A 188 -4.65 6.37 16.86
C PRO A 188 -4.98 7.80 17.30
N ALA A 189 -5.15 8.01 18.61
CA ALA A 189 -5.61 9.30 19.14
C ALA A 189 -4.62 10.45 18.89
N PHE A 190 -3.33 10.17 18.70
CA PHE A 190 -2.29 11.17 18.45
C PHE A 190 -1.91 11.31 16.96
N LEU A 191 -2.75 10.84 16.04
CA LEU A 191 -2.45 10.93 14.62
C LEU A 191 -2.46 12.39 14.13
N GLY A 192 -1.35 12.84 13.51
CA GLY A 192 -1.24 14.17 12.90
C GLY A 192 -1.01 15.33 13.88
N LEU A 193 -0.85 15.03 15.18
CA LEU A 193 -0.49 16.03 16.19
C LEU A 193 1.03 16.11 16.35
N ASN A 194 1.56 17.31 16.55
CA ASN A 194 2.97 17.50 16.85
C ASN A 194 3.26 17.11 18.31
N TYR A 195 4.23 16.21 18.49
CA TYR A 195 4.73 15.90 19.82
C TYR A 195 5.77 16.94 20.24
N ASP A 196 5.42 17.75 21.23
CA ASP A 196 6.34 18.65 21.90
C ASP A 196 6.59 18.18 23.34
N ARG A 197 7.84 17.83 23.62
CA ARG A 197 8.28 17.37 24.94
C ARG A 197 8.26 18.50 25.97
N GLU A 198 8.44 19.74 25.53
CA GLU A 198 8.57 20.93 26.38
C GLU A 198 7.21 21.47 26.85
N SER A 199 6.11 21.09 26.18
CA SER A 199 4.71 21.43 26.55
C SER A 199 4.24 20.91 27.92
N ARG A 200 5.12 20.28 28.71
CA ARG A 200 4.86 19.83 30.09
C ARG A 200 5.19 20.90 31.14
N THR A 201 5.95 21.92 30.79
CA THR A 201 6.40 22.97 31.72
C THR A 201 5.92 24.34 31.24
N GLY A 202 4.65 24.64 31.51
CA GLY A 202 4.14 26.01 31.57
C GLY A 202 3.69 26.67 30.26
N SER A 203 2.38 26.67 30.02
CA SER A 203 1.56 27.89 29.92
C SER A 203 0.09 27.52 30.10
#